data_AF-A0A6A0A5S0-F1
#
_entry.id   AF-A0A6A0A5S0-F1
#
_cell.length_a   1.000
_cell.length_b   1.000
_cell.length_c   1.000
_cell.angle_alpha   90.00
_cell.angle_beta   90.00
_cell.angle_gamma   90.00
#
_symmetry.space_group_name_H-M   'P 1'
#
loop_
_entity.id
_entity.type
_entity.pdbx_description
1 polymer ?
#
loop_
_entity_poly.entity_id
_entity_poly.type
_entity_poly.pdbx_seq_one_letter_code
_entity_poly.pdbx_strand_id
1 'polypeptide(L)'
;MNSLMALPAEPPSPSSFSSGLLLSIKLAVDVLVVACPCALGLATPTAVLVATSLGARRGLLLRGGGEVLERLAGVKAVVLDKTGTLTQGKPRVSSVQCAASTTEATVLTLAASLERSSRHPLAEGV
;
A
#
# COMPACT_ATOMS: atom_id res chain seq x y z
N MET A 1 72.86 24.41 37.80
CA MET A 1 73.79 23.49 37.11
C MET A 1 72.97 22.27 36.66
N ASN A 2 72.11 22.49 35.67
CA ASN A 2 72.28 22.05 34.26
C ASN A 2 71.92 20.58 34.05
N SER A 3 70.77 20.31 33.41
CA SER A 3 70.75 20.00 31.98
C SER A 3 69.31 19.82 31.50
N LEU A 4 68.65 20.93 31.18
CA LEU A 4 67.58 20.97 30.19
C LEU A 4 68.23 20.66 28.84
N MET A 5 68.27 19.39 28.45
CA MET A 5 68.56 19.00 27.07
C MET A 5 67.21 18.78 26.41
N ALA A 6 66.65 19.90 25.91
CA ALA A 6 65.62 19.87 24.90
C ALA A 6 66.13 19.04 23.73
N LEU A 7 65.53 17.87 23.50
CA LEU A 7 65.65 17.20 22.21
C LEU A 7 65.05 18.15 21.17
N PRO A 8 65.80 18.55 20.13
CA PRO A 8 65.24 19.34 19.06
C PRO A 8 64.10 18.53 18.43
N ALA A 9 62.92 19.13 18.33
CA ALA A 9 61.87 18.61 17.47
C ALA A 9 62.47 18.50 16.07
N GLU A 10 62.62 17.27 15.56
CA GLU A 10 63.04 17.05 14.18
C GLU A 10 62.08 17.84 13.26
N PRO A 11 62.60 18.62 12.31
CA PRO A 11 61.74 19.27 11.33
C PRO A 11 60.94 18.19 10.58
N PRO A 12 59.64 18.40 10.31
CA PRO A 12 58.84 17.43 9.57
C PRO A 12 59.52 17.21 8.22
N SER A 13 60.01 15.99 8.02
CA SER A 13 60.52 15.54 6.74
C SER A 13 59.45 15.77 5.66
N PRO A 14 59.81 16.13 4.41
CA PRO A 14 58.86 16.41 3.33
C PRO A 14 57.92 15.23 3.00
N SER A 15 58.19 14.04 3.55
CA SER A 15 57.33 12.85 3.50
C SER A 15 56.14 12.87 4.48
N SER A 16 56.15 13.72 5.53
CA SER A 16 55.06 13.82 6.53
C SER A 16 53.79 14.50 5.99
N PHE A 17 53.95 15.47 5.08
CA PHE A 17 52.80 16.14 4.45
C PHE A 17 52.06 15.22 3.47
N SER A 18 52.82 14.41 2.71
CA SER A 18 52.27 13.40 1.80
C SER A 18 51.51 12.29 2.56
N SER A 19 52.01 11.87 3.73
CA SER A 19 51.34 10.85 4.56
C SER A 19 50.06 11.37 5.22
N GLY A 20 50.01 12.63 5.65
CA GLY A 20 48.77 13.26 6.14
C GLY A 20 47.67 13.36 5.08
N LEU A 21 48.03 13.78 3.86
CA LEU A 21 47.10 13.85 2.74
C LEU A 21 46.56 12.46 2.35
N LEU A 22 47.45 11.47 2.23
CA LEU A 22 47.06 10.08 1.94
C LEU A 22 46.15 9.49 3.03
N LEU A 23 46.40 9.78 4.30
CA LEU A 23 45.55 9.34 5.40
C LEU A 23 44.16 9.99 5.33
N SER A 24 44.10 11.31 5.06
CA SER A 24 42.82 12.02 4.93
C SER A 24 41.96 11.50 3.78
N ILE A 25 42.58 11.20 2.62
CA ILE A 25 41.86 10.64 1.47
C ILE A 25 41.38 9.22 1.75
N LYS A 26 42.19 8.38 2.42
CA LYS A 26 41.76 7.03 2.84
C LYS A 26 40.54 7.09 3.76
N LEU A 27 40.61 7.90 4.82
CA LEU A 27 39.50 8.06 5.76
C LEU A 27 38.25 8.63 5.08
N ALA A 28 38.41 9.54 4.11
CA ALA A 28 37.28 10.07 3.35
C ALA A 28 36.59 8.99 2.49
N VAL A 29 37.35 8.12 1.83
CA VAL A 29 36.81 7.00 1.04
C VAL A 29 36.12 5.98 1.94
N ASP A 30 36.72 5.64 3.10
CA ASP A 30 36.12 4.72 4.06
C ASP A 30 34.76 5.22 4.56
N VAL A 31 34.66 6.51 4.91
CA VAL A 31 33.38 7.12 5.32
C VAL A 31 32.35 7.06 4.19
N LEU A 32 32.74 7.33 2.95
CA LEU A 32 31.83 7.28 1.80
C LEU A 32 31.27 5.87 1.55
N VAL A 33 32.10 4.84 1.68
CA VAL A 33 31.70 3.44 1.49
C VAL A 33 30.79 2.98 2.63
N VAL A 34 31.14 3.28 3.88
CA VAL A 34 30.34 2.91 5.06
C VAL A 34 29.00 3.65 5.09
N ALA A 35 28.93 4.85 4.51
CA ALA A 35 27.70 5.64 4.42
C ALA A 35 26.67 5.08 3.41
N CYS A 36 26.99 4.05 2.63
CA CYS A 36 26.05 3.51 1.63
C CYS A 36 24.77 3.00 2.29
N PRO A 37 23.59 3.60 2.03
CA PRO A 37 22.36 3.31 2.77
C PRO A 37 21.60 2.13 2.16
N CYS A 38 22.24 0.97 2.01
CA CYS A 38 21.66 -0.23 1.37
C CYS A 38 20.30 -0.64 1.96
N ALA A 39 20.15 -0.52 3.28
CA ALA A 39 18.90 -0.81 3.98
C ALA A 39 17.76 0.12 3.56
N LEU A 40 18.07 1.41 3.35
CA LEU A 40 17.07 2.41 2.94
C LEU A 40 16.57 2.14 1.52
N GLY A 41 17.46 1.74 0.60
CA GLY A 41 17.10 1.41 -0.78
C GLY A 41 16.20 0.17 -0.90
N LEU A 42 16.29 -0.77 0.04
CA LEU A 42 15.47 -1.99 0.06
C LEU A 42 14.20 -1.87 0.92
N ALA A 43 14.11 -0.89 1.82
CA ALA A 43 12.99 -0.75 2.74
C ALA A 43 11.63 -0.66 2.00
N THR A 44 11.51 0.25 1.03
CA THR A 44 10.26 0.46 0.27
C THR A 44 9.87 -0.76 -0.59
N PRO A 45 10.74 -1.32 -1.46
CA PRO A 45 10.34 -2.46 -2.30
C PRO A 45 10.01 -3.71 -1.47
N THR A 46 10.71 -3.95 -0.35
CA THR A 46 10.39 -5.09 0.52
C THR A 46 9.06 -4.91 1.24
N ALA A 47 8.77 -3.71 1.76
CA ALA A 47 7.49 -3.39 2.38
C ALA A 47 6.32 -3.55 1.40
N VAL A 48 6.44 -3.01 0.18
CA VAL A 48 5.43 -3.13 -0.88
C VAL A 48 5.19 -4.59 -1.26
N LEU A 49 6.25 -5.37 -1.44
CA LEU A 49 6.15 -6.77 -1.82
C LEU A 49 5.42 -7.58 -0.75
N VAL A 50 5.81 -7.43 0.51
CA VAL A 50 5.19 -8.15 1.64
C VAL A 50 3.73 -7.71 1.80
N ALA A 51 3.45 -6.41 1.78
CA ALA A 51 2.09 -5.87 1.92
C ALA A 51 1.16 -6.35 0.79
N THR A 52 1.65 -6.38 -0.45
CA THR A 52 0.89 -6.90 -1.59
C THR A 52 0.62 -8.39 -1.45
N SER A 53 1.62 -9.18 -1.03
CA SER A 53 1.45 -10.62 -0.81
C SER A 53 0.41 -10.92 0.27
N LEU A 54 0.39 -10.12 1.35
CA LEU A 54 -0.57 -10.26 2.43
C LEU A 54 -1.98 -9.83 1.99
N GLY A 55 -2.08 -8.75 1.21
CA GLY A 55 -3.33 -8.29 0.63
C GLY A 55 -3.96 -9.34 -0.29
N ALA A 56 -3.16 -9.95 -1.16
CA ALA A 56 -3.61 -11.01 -2.06
C ALA A 56 -4.16 -12.22 -1.29
N ARG A 57 -3.51 -12.64 -0.19
CA ARG A 57 -4.02 -13.71 0.69
C ARG A 57 -5.35 -13.37 1.37
N ARG A 58 -5.71 -12.08 1.45
CA ARG A 58 -6.98 -11.58 1.98
C ARG A 58 -8.01 -11.25 0.88
N GLY A 59 -7.74 -11.63 -0.37
CA GLY A 59 -8.62 -11.35 -1.50
C GLY A 59 -8.58 -9.89 -2.00
N LEU A 60 -7.58 -9.11 -1.58
CA LEU A 60 -7.38 -7.74 -2.05
C LEU A 60 -6.46 -7.73 -3.27
N LEU A 61 -7.01 -7.40 -4.43
CA LEU A 61 -6.25 -7.27 -5.67
C LEU A 61 -5.79 -5.81 -5.86
N LEU A 62 -4.53 -5.53 -5.53
CA LEU A 62 -3.91 -4.22 -5.70
C LEU A 62 -3.29 -4.13 -7.10
N ARG A 63 -3.81 -3.26 -7.97
CA ARG A 63 -3.32 -3.07 -9.35
C ARG A 63 -2.54 -1.76 -9.45
N GLY A 64 -1.28 -1.80 -9.85
CA GLY A 64 -0.41 -0.62 -9.95
C GLY A 64 0.86 -0.66 -9.09
N GLY A 65 1.20 -1.82 -8.51
CA GLY A 65 2.42 -1.98 -7.71
C GLY A 65 2.37 -1.22 -6.39
N GLY A 66 3.52 -0.69 -5.95
CA GLY A 66 3.67 -0.02 -4.65
C GLY A 66 2.96 1.32 -4.50
N GLU A 67 2.75 2.04 -5.60
CA GLU A 67 2.14 3.37 -5.59
C GLU A 67 0.71 3.36 -5.01
N VAL A 68 -0.04 2.27 -5.22
CA VAL A 68 -1.39 2.13 -4.65
C VAL A 68 -1.35 2.11 -3.13
N LEU A 69 -0.40 1.39 -2.54
CA LEU A 69 -0.25 1.29 -1.08
C LEU A 69 0.18 2.64 -0.48
N GLU A 70 1.09 3.35 -1.15
CA GLU A 70 1.53 4.67 -0.73
C GLU A 70 0.39 5.70 -0.78
N ARG A 71 -0.39 5.72 -1.88
CA ARG A 71 -1.56 6.60 -2.01
C ARG A 71 -2.65 6.25 -1.00
N LEU A 72 -2.90 4.97 -0.75
CA LEU A 72 -3.88 4.50 0.24
C LEU A 72 -3.59 5.03 1.65
N ALA A 73 -2.31 5.18 2.02
CA ALA A 73 -1.93 5.72 3.33
C ALA A 73 -2.42 7.18 3.54
N GLY A 74 -2.62 7.94 2.47
CA GLY A 74 -3.10 9.32 2.51
C GLY A 74 -4.62 9.48 2.33
N VAL A 75 -5.37 8.41 2.10
CA VAL A 75 -6.82 8.47 1.86
C VAL A 75 -7.55 8.86 3.15
N LYS A 76 -8.38 9.91 3.07
CA LYS A 76 -9.15 10.44 4.21
C LYS A 76 -10.66 10.23 4.08
N ALA A 77 -11.13 9.96 2.87
CA ALA A 77 -12.54 9.81 2.56
C ALA A 77 -12.72 8.64 1.60
N VAL A 78 -13.81 7.89 1.79
CA VAL A 78 -14.19 6.77 0.93
C VAL A 78 -15.58 7.06 0.41
N VAL A 79 -15.72 7.12 -0.92
CA VAL A 79 -17.02 7.22 -1.59
C VAL A 79 -17.37 5.83 -2.07
N LEU A 80 -18.47 5.30 -1.55
CA LEU A 80 -18.96 3.96 -1.91
C LEU A 80 -20.08 4.12 -2.92
N ASP A 81 -20.01 3.35 -4.00
CA ASP A 81 -21.18 3.14 -4.83
C ASP A 81 -22.21 2.32 -4.05
N LYS A 82 -23.50 2.59 -4.27
CA LYS A 82 -24.56 1.86 -3.60
C LYS A 82 -24.88 0.58 -4.36
N THR A 83 -25.15 0.70 -5.66
CA THR A 83 -25.78 -0.36 -6.46
C THR A 83 -24.72 -1.36 -6.92
N GLY A 84 -24.80 -2.61 -6.45
CA GLY A 84 -23.81 -3.64 -6.82
C GLY A 84 -22.53 -3.63 -5.98
N THR A 85 -22.33 -2.61 -5.12
CA THR A 85 -21.25 -2.57 -4.12
C THR A 85 -21.81 -2.77 -2.70
N LEU A 86 -22.64 -1.84 -2.21
CA LEU A 86 -23.33 -2.01 -0.92
C LEU A 86 -24.54 -2.93 -1.03
N THR A 87 -25.19 -2.95 -2.19
CA THR A 87 -26.33 -3.83 -2.48
C THR A 87 -25.95 -4.88 -3.50
N GLN A 88 -26.75 -5.94 -3.60
CA GLN A 88 -26.55 -7.00 -4.61
C GLN A 88 -26.81 -6.52 -6.06
N GLY A 89 -27.31 -5.30 -6.25
CA GLY A 89 -27.65 -4.76 -7.57
C GLY A 89 -28.85 -5.43 -8.25
N LYS A 90 -29.54 -6.34 -7.55
CA LYS A 90 -30.71 -7.08 -8.06
C LYS A 90 -31.94 -6.71 -7.22
N PRO A 91 -33.03 -6.23 -7.85
CA PRO A 91 -34.27 -5.97 -7.13
C PRO A 91 -34.90 -7.29 -6.65
N ARG A 92 -35.56 -7.24 -5.50
CA ARG A 92 -36.27 -8.38 -4.89
C ARG A 92 -37.53 -7.85 -4.22
N VAL A 93 -38.63 -8.59 -4.31
CA VAL A 93 -39.86 -8.28 -3.57
C VAL A 93 -39.57 -8.24 -2.06
N SER A 94 -39.80 -7.08 -1.44
CA SER A 94 -39.63 -6.86 0.00
C SER A 94 -40.90 -7.09 0.80
N SER A 95 -42.06 -6.82 0.19
CA SER A 95 -43.37 -6.89 0.84
C SER A 95 -44.46 -7.02 -0.21
N VAL A 96 -45.51 -7.77 0.09
CA VAL A 96 -46.70 -7.90 -0.76
C VAL A 96 -47.89 -7.43 0.05
N GLN A 97 -48.67 -6.50 -0.50
CA GLN A 97 -49.92 -6.06 0.13
C GLN A 97 -51.10 -6.68 -0.62
N CYS A 98 -51.96 -7.40 0.09
CA CYS A 98 -53.10 -8.10 -0.49
C CYS A 98 -54.42 -7.46 -0.08
N ALA A 99 -55.41 -7.52 -0.98
CA ALA A 99 -56.79 -7.26 -0.62
C ALA A 99 -57.31 -8.35 0.33
N ALA A 100 -58.33 -8.03 1.14
CA ALA A 100 -58.85 -8.91 2.20
C ALA A 100 -59.28 -10.32 1.72
N SER A 101 -59.61 -10.47 0.43
CA SER A 101 -60.05 -11.72 -0.19
C SER A 101 -58.93 -12.53 -0.85
N THR A 102 -57.66 -12.16 -0.68
CA THR A 102 -56.54 -12.76 -1.42
C THR A 102 -55.32 -12.95 -0.53
N THR A 103 -54.51 -13.97 -0.83
CA THR A 103 -53.27 -14.26 -0.11
C THR A 103 -52.06 -13.76 -0.91
N GLU A 104 -50.95 -13.48 -0.21
CA GLU A 104 -49.69 -13.06 -0.84
C GLU A 104 -49.18 -14.08 -1.85
N ALA A 105 -49.32 -15.37 -1.56
CA ALA A 105 -48.93 -16.45 -2.46
C ALA A 105 -49.72 -16.42 -3.78
N THR A 106 -51.02 -16.12 -3.71
CA THR A 106 -51.86 -16.00 -4.92
C THR A 106 -51.44 -14.79 -5.75
N VAL A 107 -51.20 -13.64 -5.11
CA VAL A 107 -50.76 -12.41 -5.78
C VAL A 107 -49.40 -12.62 -6.46
N LEU A 108 -48.43 -13.20 -5.76
CA LEU A 108 -47.10 -13.50 -6.31
C LEU A 108 -47.17 -14.48 -7.47
N THR A 109 -47.99 -15.53 -7.35
CA THR A 109 -48.14 -16.54 -8.42
C THR A 109 -48.71 -15.93 -9.70
N LEU A 110 -49.70 -15.03 -9.57
CA LEU A 110 -50.27 -14.30 -10.69
C LEU A 110 -49.26 -13.31 -11.29
N ALA A 111 -48.58 -12.52 -10.46
CA ALA A 111 -47.59 -11.56 -10.89
C ALA A 111 -46.42 -12.24 -11.63
N ALA A 112 -45.85 -13.31 -11.07
CA ALA A 112 -44.79 -14.10 -11.69
C ALA A 112 -45.24 -14.76 -13.01
N SER A 113 -46.52 -15.13 -13.12
CA SER A 113 -47.06 -15.71 -14.36
C SER A 113 -47.20 -14.68 -15.47
N LEU A 114 -47.59 -13.44 -15.14
CA LEU A 114 -47.67 -12.33 -16.09
C LEU A 114 -46.29 -11.85 -16.53
N GLU A 115 -45.34 -11.77 -15.58
CA GLU A 115 -44.00 -11.25 -15.82
C GLU A 115 -43.04 -12.29 -16.44
N ARG A 116 -43.46 -13.57 -16.57
CA ARG A 116 -42.59 -14.67 -17.05
C ARG A 116 -41.91 -14.41 -18.41
N SER A 117 -42.52 -13.64 -19.31
CA SER A 117 -41.94 -13.31 -20.63
C SER A 117 -41.20 -11.98 -20.67
N SER A 118 -41.20 -11.22 -19.57
CA SER A 118 -40.57 -9.92 -19.44
C SER A 118 -39.08 -10.08 -19.14
N ARG A 119 -38.25 -9.22 -19.75
CA ARG A 119 -36.80 -9.14 -19.48
C ARG A 119 -36.44 -7.97 -18.57
N HIS A 120 -37.45 -7.29 -18.01
CA HIS A 120 -37.22 -6.15 -17.14
C HIS A 120 -36.61 -6.64 -15.82
N PRO A 121 -35.58 -5.96 -15.24
CA PRO A 121 -34.95 -6.43 -14.00
C PRO A 121 -35.91 -6.60 -12.82
N LEU A 122 -37.02 -5.85 -12.80
CA LEU A 122 -38.08 -6.03 -11.79
C LEU A 122 -38.86 -7.32 -11.99
N ALA A 123 -39.09 -7.76 -13.22
CA ALA A 123 -39.78 -9.00 -13.54
C ALA A 123 -39.00 -10.22 -13.03
N GLU A 124 -37.66 -10.21 -13.17
CA GLU A 124 -36.79 -11.25 -12.60
C GLU A 124 -36.82 -11.27 -11.06
N GLY A 125 -37.21 -10.15 -10.43
CA GLY A 125 -37.27 -10.00 -8.98
C GLY A 125 -38.62 -10.40 -8.36
N VAL A 126 -39.62 -10.73 -9.17
CA VAL A 126 -40.99 -11.16 -8.79
C VAL A 126 -41.09 -12.67 -8.85
#